data_AF-A0AAT9GWS8-F1
#
_entry.id   AF-A0AAT9GWS8-F1
#
_cell.length_a   1.000
_cell.length_b   1.000
_cell.length_c   1.000
_cell.angle_alpha   90.00
_cell.angle_beta   90.00
_cell.angle_gamma   90.00
#
_symmetry.space_group_name_H-M   'P 1'
#
loop_
_entity.id
_entity.type
_entity.pdbx_description
1 polymer ?
#
loop_
_entity_poly.entity_id
_entity_poly.type
_entity_poly.pdbx_seq_one_letter_code
_entity_poly.pdbx_strand_id
1 'polypeptide(L)'
;MPNLTRQDKYMENIIQIIPVNEEMALLVNAVRILNNYKALGFVKREGFVELIMDADHSYHTREGMKKLDNFWAGRVKDSELNKDLEKIYDGLKTS
;
A
#
# COMPACT_ATOMS: atom_id res chain seq x y z
N MET A 1 34.07 -10.72 -19.76
CA MET A 1 33.52 -10.33 -18.45
C MET A 1 32.73 -9.05 -18.65
N PRO A 2 31.39 -9.02 -18.53
CA PRO A 2 30.63 -7.79 -18.65
C PRO A 2 30.69 -7.02 -17.34
N ASN A 3 31.23 -5.81 -17.44
CA ASN A 3 31.26 -4.78 -16.41
C ASN A 3 29.85 -4.20 -16.27
N LEU A 4 29.17 -4.50 -15.16
CA LEU A 4 27.83 -4.00 -14.85
C LEU A 4 27.81 -3.44 -13.42
N THR A 5 28.61 -2.42 -13.14
CA THR A 5 28.32 -1.52 -12.02
C THR A 5 27.33 -0.44 -12.47
N ARG A 6 26.13 -0.86 -12.89
CA ARG A 6 24.95 0.01 -12.81
C ARG A 6 24.45 -0.05 -11.36
N GLN A 7 25.19 0.61 -10.47
CA GLN A 7 24.54 1.30 -9.37
C GLN A 7 23.85 2.51 -10.00
N ASP A 8 22.74 2.27 -10.69
CA ASP A 8 21.77 3.32 -10.92
C ASP A 8 21.28 3.68 -9.52
N LYS A 9 21.90 4.71 -8.95
CA LYS A 9 21.40 5.38 -7.75
C LYS A 9 19.93 5.63 -8.02
N TYR A 10 19.05 4.92 -7.32
CA TYR A 10 17.70 5.39 -7.12
C TYR A 10 17.86 6.77 -6.48
N MET A 11 17.80 7.84 -7.28
CA MET A 11 17.54 9.15 -6.74
C MET A 11 16.14 9.01 -6.17
N GLU A 12 16.06 8.82 -4.86
CA GLU A 12 14.80 8.89 -4.14
C GLU A 12 14.21 10.25 -4.50
N ASN A 13 13.19 10.25 -5.35
CA ASN A 13 12.39 11.43 -5.60
C ASN A 13 11.64 11.70 -4.29
N ILE A 14 12.28 12.43 -3.37
CA ILE A 14 11.70 12.76 -2.08
C ILE A 14 10.53 13.70 -2.34
N ILE A 15 9.33 13.19 -2.08
CA ILE A 15 8.08 13.96 -2.11
C ILE A 15 7.64 14.14 -0.66
N GLN A 16 7.59 15.40 -0.20
CA GLN A 16 7.04 15.74 1.11
C GLN A 16 5.61 16.26 0.93
N ILE A 17 4.67 15.67 1.65
CA ILE A 17 3.27 16.13 1.70
C ILE A 17 2.96 16.53 3.14
N ILE A 18 2.59 17.79 3.35
CA ILE A 18 2.14 18.30 4.65
C ILE A 18 0.61 18.36 4.61
N PRO A 19 -0.10 17.48 5.33
CA PRO A 19 -1.56 17.48 5.33
C PRO A 19 -2.10 18.74 6.02
N VAL A 20 -3.11 19.36 5.41
CA VAL A 20 -3.76 20.57 5.95
C VAL A 20 -4.90 20.25 6.93
N ASN A 21 -5.35 19.00 6.97
CA ASN A 21 -6.40 18.51 7.85
C ASN A 21 -6.32 16.98 8.02
N GLU A 22 -7.18 16.42 8.88
CA GLU A 22 -7.23 14.99 9.19
C GLU A 22 -7.56 14.12 7.97
N GLU A 23 -8.50 14.55 7.12
CA GLU A 23 -8.83 13.82 5.90
C GLU A 23 -7.64 13.67 4.96
N MET A 24 -6.84 14.73 4.80
CA MET A 24 -5.63 14.68 3.99
C MET A 24 -4.54 13.84 4.66
N ALA A 25 -4.45 13.84 5.99
CA ALA A 25 -3.53 12.96 6.71
C ALA A 25 -3.86 11.47 6.46
N LEU A 26 -5.15 11.11 6.46
CA LEU A 26 -5.60 9.75 6.14
C LEU A 26 -5.25 9.35 4.70
N LEU A 27 -5.45 10.25 3.74
CA LEU A 27 -5.11 9.99 2.34
C LEU A 27 -3.58 9.84 2.15
N VAL A 28 -2.79 10.72 2.77
CA VAL A 28 -1.32 10.63 2.71
C VAL A 28 -0.85 9.30 3.32
N ASN A 29 -1.44 8.87 4.43
CA ASN A 29 -1.10 7.58 5.00
C ASN A 29 -1.50 6.42 4.06
N ALA A 30 -2.69 6.47 3.46
CA ALA A 30 -3.12 5.46 2.49
C ALA A 30 -2.16 5.36 1.29
N VAL A 31 -1.72 6.49 0.74
CA VAL A 31 -0.73 6.53 -0.35
C VAL A 31 0.62 5.95 0.09
N ARG A 32 1.07 6.28 1.30
CA ARG A 32 2.30 5.71 1.88
C ARG A 32 2.21 4.18 2.00
N ILE A 33 1.10 3.67 2.53
CA ILE A 33 0.86 2.22 2.66
C ILE A 33 0.82 1.56 1.28
N LEU A 34 0.10 2.14 0.32
CA LEU A 34 0.04 1.62 -1.05
C LEU A 34 1.44 1.56 -1.68
N ASN A 35 2.24 2.61 -1.51
CA ASN A 35 3.62 2.64 -1.99
C ASN A 35 4.48 1.53 -1.36
N ASN A 36 4.28 1.21 -0.08
CA ASN A 36 4.97 0.11 0.57
C ASN A 36 4.63 -1.24 -0.05
N TYR A 37 3.35 -1.51 -0.36
CA TYR A 37 2.95 -2.72 -1.10
C TYR A 37 3.55 -2.74 -2.51
N LYS A 38 3.59 -1.60 -3.21
CA LYS A 38 4.28 -1.51 -4.51
C LYS A 38 5.76 -1.87 -4.39
N ALA A 39 6.43 -1.39 -3.34
CA ALA A 39 7.84 -1.68 -3.08
C ALA A 39 8.11 -3.16 -2.80
N LEU A 40 7.15 -3.90 -2.22
CA LEU A 40 7.22 -5.36 -2.07
C LEU A 40 6.96 -6.14 -3.37
N GLY A 41 6.62 -5.46 -4.47
CA GLY A 41 6.39 -6.09 -5.78
C GLY A 41 4.92 -6.31 -6.14
N PHE A 42 3.97 -5.81 -5.35
CA PHE A 42 2.55 -5.85 -5.73
C PHE A 42 2.25 -4.84 -6.84
N VAL A 43 2.48 -5.22 -8.10
CA VAL A 43 2.27 -4.33 -9.26
C VAL A 43 0.80 -4.31 -9.70
N LYS A 44 0.09 -5.43 -9.59
CA LYS A 44 -1.30 -5.62 -10.02
C LYS A 44 -2.27 -5.60 -8.84
N ARG A 45 -3.48 -5.09 -9.08
CA ARG A 45 -4.54 -4.96 -8.07
C ARG A 45 -4.95 -6.32 -7.54
N GLU A 46 -5.07 -7.29 -8.44
CA GLU A 46 -5.54 -8.64 -8.16
C GLU A 46 -4.69 -9.29 -7.07
N GLY A 47 -3.37 -9.29 -7.23
CA GLY A 47 -2.46 -9.88 -6.24
C GLY A 47 -2.45 -9.17 -4.89
N PHE A 48 -2.71 -7.85 -4.86
CA PHE A 48 -2.92 -7.14 -3.60
C PHE A 48 -4.21 -7.58 -2.93
N VAL A 49 -5.32 -7.59 -3.67
CA VAL A 49 -6.63 -7.96 -3.12
C VAL A 49 -6.63 -9.40 -2.62
N GLU A 50 -6.07 -10.34 -3.38
CA GLU A 50 -5.91 -11.74 -2.97
C GLU A 50 -5.11 -11.85 -1.66
N LEU A 51 -3.95 -11.20 -1.57
CA LEU A 51 -3.14 -11.19 -0.35
C LEU A 51 -3.93 -10.70 0.87
N ILE A 52 -4.61 -9.55 0.75
CA ILE A 52 -5.33 -8.97 1.88
C ILE A 52 -6.50 -9.87 2.30
N MET A 53 -7.23 -10.43 1.32
CA MET A 53 -8.34 -11.34 1.59
C MET A 53 -7.87 -12.64 2.25
N ASP A 54 -6.72 -13.18 1.84
CA ASP A 54 -6.11 -14.37 2.45
C ASP A 54 -5.64 -14.09 3.89
N ALA A 55 -5.13 -12.88 4.15
CA ALA A 55 -4.67 -12.46 5.48
C ALA A 55 -5.82 -12.12 6.44
N ASP A 56 -6.93 -11.57 5.92
CA ASP A 56 -8.12 -11.25 6.69
C ASP A 56 -9.41 -11.53 5.89
N HIS A 57 -10.10 -12.60 6.30
CA HIS A 57 -11.35 -13.02 5.70
C HIS A 57 -12.51 -12.02 5.87
N SER A 58 -12.40 -11.02 6.75
CA SER A 58 -13.42 -9.97 6.88
C SER A 58 -13.62 -9.17 5.57
N TYR A 59 -12.60 -9.14 4.72
CA TYR A 59 -12.65 -8.49 3.41
C TYR A 59 -13.33 -9.33 2.32
N HIS A 60 -13.68 -10.61 2.58
CA HIS A 60 -14.43 -11.50 1.65
C HIS A 60 -15.92 -11.13 1.55
N THR A 61 -16.21 -9.84 1.43
CA THR A 61 -17.54 -9.29 1.24
C THR A 61 -17.53 -8.31 0.07
N ARG A 62 -18.70 -8.03 -0.52
CA ARG A 62 -18.81 -7.03 -1.60
C ARG A 62 -18.30 -5.65 -1.15
N GLU A 63 -18.56 -5.29 0.10
CA GLU A 63 -18.11 -4.03 0.68
C GLU A 63 -16.60 -4.01 0.93
N GLY A 64 -16.04 -5.10 1.48
CA GLY A 64 -14.60 -5.28 1.64
C GLY A 64 -13.85 -5.17 0.32
N MET A 65 -14.31 -5.87 -0.72
CA MET A 65 -13.72 -5.78 -2.06
C MET A 65 -13.75 -4.36 -2.60
N LYS A 66 -14.89 -3.65 -2.47
CA LYS A 66 -15.00 -2.26 -2.90
C LYS A 66 -14.06 -1.33 -2.11
N LYS A 67 -13.88 -1.56 -0.80
CA LYS A 67 -12.91 -0.81 0.02
C LYS A 67 -11.49 -1.00 -0.50
N LEU A 68 -11.08 -2.25 -0.77
CA LEU A 68 -9.75 -2.56 -1.29
C LEU A 68 -9.51 -1.99 -2.69
N ASP A 69 -10.51 -2.05 -3.57
CA ASP A 69 -10.44 -1.46 -4.92
C ASP A 69 -10.27 0.07 -4.86
N ASN A 70 -11.02 0.74 -3.98
CA ASN A 70 -10.89 2.18 -3.78
C ASN A 70 -9.51 2.54 -3.19
N PHE A 71 -9.00 1.72 -2.27
CA PHE A 71 -7.69 1.92 -1.67
C PHE A 71 -6.59 1.82 -2.73
N TRP A 72 -6.65 0.77 -3.56
CA TRP A 72 -5.70 0.57 -4.65
C TRP A 72 -5.74 1.71 -5.68
N ALA A 73 -6.92 2.27 -5.92
CA ALA A 73 -7.09 3.44 -6.78
C ALA A 73 -6.57 4.75 -6.15
N GLY A 74 -6.06 4.73 -4.91
CA GLY A 74 -5.55 5.90 -4.19
C GLY A 74 -6.64 6.88 -3.75
N ARG A 75 -7.86 6.38 -3.49
CA ARG A 75 -9.06 7.21 -3.24
C ARG A 75 -9.62 7.11 -1.81
N VAL A 76 -8.93 6.42 -0.90
CA VAL A 76 -9.48 6.10 0.42
C VAL A 76 -8.89 6.98 1.52
N LYS A 77 -9.79 7.44 2.40
CA LYS A 77 -9.52 8.16 3.65
C LYS A 77 -10.15 7.38 4.81
N ASP A 78 -9.70 6.16 5.04
CA ASP A 78 -10.29 5.23 6.03
C ASP A 78 -9.20 4.84 7.04
N SER A 79 -9.41 5.22 8.29
CA SER A 79 -8.43 5.01 9.37
C SER A 79 -8.34 3.55 9.83
N GLU A 80 -9.46 2.82 9.80
CA GLU A 80 -9.52 1.40 10.16
C GLU A 80 -8.83 0.58 9.07
N LEU A 81 -9.17 0.84 7.80
CA LEU A 81 -8.52 0.18 6.68
C LEU A 81 -7.00 0.41 6.68
N ASN A 82 -6.56 1.64 6.94
CA ASN A 82 -5.13 1.94 7.02
C ASN A 82 -4.42 1.12 8.10
N LYS A 83 -5.03 0.98 9.29
CA LYS A 83 -4.47 0.18 10.39
C LYS A 83 -4.40 -1.30 10.03
N ASP A 84 -5.45 -1.85 9.43
CA ASP A 84 -5.48 -3.25 9.03
C ASP A 84 -4.40 -3.54 7.99
N LEU A 85 -4.29 -2.69 6.96
CA LEU A 85 -3.31 -2.85 5.90
C LEU A 85 -1.87 -2.67 6.40
N GLU A 86 -1.61 -1.79 7.37
CA GLU A 86 -0.31 -1.67 8.04
C GLU A 86 0.04 -2.93 8.82
N LYS A 87 -0.92 -3.47 9.59
CA LYS A 87 -0.72 -4.70 10.37
C LYS A 87 -0.40 -5.90 9.47
N ILE A 88 -1.15 -6.06 8.38
CA ILE A 88 -0.89 -7.12 7.39
C ILE A 88 0.51 -6.93 6.79
N TYR A 89 0.84 -5.70 6.37
CA TYR A 89 2.14 -5.38 5.80
C TYR A 89 3.31 -5.71 6.74
N ASP A 90 3.18 -5.39 8.02
CA ASP A 90 4.24 -5.70 9.00
C ASP A 90 4.39 -7.21 9.24
N GLY A 91 3.31 -7.99 9.16
CA GLY A 91 3.36 -9.45 9.21
C GLY A 91 4.16 -10.08 8.05
N LEU A 92 4.17 -9.42 6.87
CA LEU A 92 4.94 -9.86 5.70
C LEU A 92 6.45 -9.64 5.86
N LYS A 93 6.88 -8.67 6.67
CA LYS A 93 8.32 -8.43 6.92
C LYS A 93 8.94 -9.45 7.86
N THR A 94 8.12 -10.07 8.71
CA THR A 94 8.55 -11.05 9.71
C THR A 94 8.53 -12.49 9.20
N SER A 95 8.08 -12.71 7.96
CA SER A 95 8.01 -14.02 7.29
C SER A 95 9.17 -14.21 6.34
#